data_AF-Q59G80-F1
#
_entry.id   AF-Q59G80-F1
#
_cell.length_a   1.000
_cell.length_b   1.000
_cell.length_c   1.000
_cell.angle_alpha   90.00
_cell.angle_beta   90.00
_cell.angle_gamma   90.00
#
_symmetry.space_group_name_H-M   'P 1'
#
loop_
_entity.id
_entity.type
_entity.pdbx_description
1 polymer ?
#
loop_
_entity_poly.entity_id
_entity_poly.type
_entity_poly.pdbx_seq_one_letter_code
_entity_poly.pdbx_strand_id
1 'polypeptide(L)'
;ETGLRRMGAVGGGWGHLWGTLGEGGPGSPPAWPWLFITGGKRDEELVLPINSSLSVTLHQDQLKTTTTAVISKDFTEDRIWLNGREEDVGQPRLQACLREIRCLARKRRNSRDGDPLPSSLSCKVHVASVNNFPTAAGLASSAAGYACLAYTLARVYGVESDLSEVARRGSGSACRSLYGGFVEWQMGEQADGKDSIARQVAPESHWPELRVLILVVSGVGRVEQQPGGLCP
;
A
#
# COMPACT_ATOMS: atom_id res chain seq x y z
N GLU A 1 12.26 27.95 19.35
CA GLU A 1 13.31 27.78 18.32
C GLU A 1 13.64 26.30 18.18
N THR A 2 13.24 25.68 17.07
CA THR A 2 13.88 24.50 16.47
C THR A 2 13.36 24.42 15.05
N GLY A 3 14.23 24.78 14.11
CA GLY A 3 13.86 25.14 12.74
C GLY A 3 13.51 23.95 11.86
N LEU A 4 12.31 23.98 11.29
CA LEU A 4 12.01 23.29 10.05
C LEU A 4 12.65 24.11 8.91
N ARG A 5 13.81 23.67 8.40
CA ARG A 5 14.42 24.27 7.22
C ARG A 5 13.51 24.02 6.01
N ARG A 6 12.80 25.05 5.56
CA ARG A 6 12.23 25.12 4.21
C ARG A 6 13.38 24.98 3.21
N MET A 7 13.37 23.93 2.40
CA MET A 7 14.19 23.85 1.21
C MET A 7 13.72 24.94 0.24
N GLY A 8 14.63 25.88 -0.05
CA GLY A 8 14.39 27.03 -0.91
C GLY A 8 14.26 26.63 -2.38
N ALA A 9 13.36 27.30 -3.07
CA ALA A 9 13.24 27.26 -4.52
C ALA A 9 14.47 27.91 -5.17
N VAL A 10 15.10 27.19 -6.10
CA VAL A 10 16.04 27.77 -7.07
C VAL A 10 15.44 27.53 -8.45
N GLY A 11 15.22 28.63 -9.16
CA GLY A 11 14.56 28.65 -10.45
C GLY A 11 15.39 28.04 -11.59
N GLY A 12 14.66 27.63 -12.62
CA GLY A 12 15.14 27.06 -13.87
C GLY A 12 14.12 26.03 -14.33
N GLY A 13 13.62 26.15 -15.56
CA GLY A 13 12.45 25.39 -16.02
C GLY A 13 12.68 23.88 -16.05
N TRP A 14 11.96 23.17 -15.18
CA TRP A 14 11.84 21.72 -15.18
C TRP A 14 10.35 21.37 -15.02
N GLY A 15 9.86 20.47 -15.85
CA GLY A 15 8.52 19.89 -15.70
C GLY A 15 8.48 19.02 -14.44
N HIS A 16 8.29 19.63 -13.28
CA HIS A 16 8.11 18.93 -12.02
C HIS A 16 6.64 18.58 -11.83
N LEU A 17 6.30 17.30 -11.86
CA LEU A 17 4.99 16.83 -11.39
C LEU A 17 5.05 16.75 -9.85
N TRP A 18 4.79 17.87 -9.17
CA TRP A 18 4.61 17.89 -7.71
C TRP A 18 3.21 17.38 -7.38
N GLY A 19 3.07 16.08 -7.15
CA GLY A 19 1.85 15.51 -6.57
C GLY A 19 1.88 15.66 -5.05
N THR A 20 1.50 16.82 -4.52
CA THR A 20 1.10 16.91 -3.10
C THR A 20 -0.37 16.50 -3.02
N LEU A 21 -0.66 15.39 -2.36
CA LEU A 21 -2.04 15.07 -1.96
C LEU A 21 -2.41 15.97 -0.77
N GLY A 22 -2.67 17.23 -1.08
CA GLY A 22 -3.33 18.19 -0.21
C GLY A 22 -4.85 18.08 -0.40
N GLU A 23 -5.56 17.94 0.72
CA GLU A 23 -6.98 18.17 0.98
C GLU A 23 -7.91 18.30 -0.25
N GLY A 24 -8.76 17.29 -0.47
CA GLY A 24 -10.05 17.48 -1.16
C GLY A 24 -10.21 16.97 -2.60
N GLY A 25 -9.41 16.02 -3.08
CA GLY A 25 -9.62 15.35 -4.39
C GLY A 25 -9.82 13.83 -4.28
N PRO A 26 -10.56 13.19 -5.21
CA PRO A 26 -10.76 11.74 -5.20
C PRO A 26 -9.44 11.05 -5.57
N GLY A 27 -8.63 10.69 -4.57
CA GLY A 27 -7.26 10.27 -4.86
C GLY A 27 -6.45 9.70 -3.70
N SER A 28 -7.06 9.44 -2.54
CA SER A 28 -6.43 8.65 -1.48
C SER A 28 -7.03 7.25 -1.50
N PRO A 29 -6.22 6.17 -1.43
CA PRO A 29 -6.77 4.83 -1.35
C PRO A 29 -7.66 4.75 -0.09
N PRO A 30 -8.90 4.24 -0.20
CA PRO A 30 -9.80 4.15 0.92
C PRO A 30 -9.30 3.10 1.93
N ALA A 31 -8.61 3.56 2.96
CA ALA A 31 -8.83 3.27 4.38
C ALA A 31 -8.86 1.78 4.89
N TRP A 32 -8.90 1.55 6.21
CA TRP A 32 -8.27 0.37 6.86
C TRP A 32 -9.16 -0.84 7.18
N PRO A 33 -8.76 -2.09 6.91
CA PRO A 33 -9.52 -3.30 7.27
C PRO A 33 -9.43 -3.65 8.78
N TRP A 34 -10.57 -3.80 9.47
CA TRP A 34 -10.63 -4.10 10.92
C TRP A 34 -11.20 -5.45 11.34
N LEU A 35 -11.88 -6.18 10.45
CA LEU A 35 -12.30 -7.55 10.76
C LEU A 35 -11.29 -8.56 10.17
N PHE A 36 -10.76 -9.43 11.02
CA PHE A 36 -9.78 -10.46 10.66
C PHE A 36 -10.37 -11.86 10.87
N ILE A 37 -10.48 -12.64 9.80
CA ILE A 37 -10.24 -14.09 9.82
C ILE A 37 -9.31 -14.39 8.64
N THR A 38 -8.02 -14.14 8.81
CA THR A 38 -6.98 -14.69 7.92
C THR A 38 -6.00 -15.45 8.78
N GLY A 39 -6.12 -16.78 8.82
CA GLY A 39 -5.10 -17.65 9.40
C GLY A 39 -4.50 -18.48 8.28
N GLY A 40 -3.18 -18.43 8.08
CA GLY A 40 -2.46 -19.31 7.15
C GLY A 40 -2.34 -18.82 5.70
N LYS A 41 -1.24 -19.20 5.06
CA LYS A 41 -0.98 -18.99 3.62
C LYS A 41 -0.77 -20.33 2.94
N ARG A 42 -1.38 -20.51 1.76
CA ARG A 42 -1.09 -21.67 0.91
C ARG A 42 0.17 -21.47 0.08
N ASP A 43 0.55 -20.21 -0.17
CA ASP A 43 1.76 -19.82 -0.87
C ASP A 43 2.37 -18.59 -0.20
N GLU A 44 3.58 -18.72 0.34
CA GLU A 44 4.30 -17.64 1.02
C GLU A 44 4.95 -16.65 0.04
N GLU A 45 5.32 -17.11 -1.16
CA GLU A 45 5.94 -16.25 -2.16
C GLU A 45 4.89 -15.32 -2.77
N LEU A 46 3.79 -15.89 -3.29
CA LEU A 46 2.67 -15.16 -3.88
C LEU A 46 1.75 -14.51 -2.85
N VAL A 47 1.94 -14.84 -1.57
CA VAL A 47 1.13 -14.37 -0.43
C VAL A 47 -0.35 -14.75 -0.63
N LEU A 48 -0.60 -16.02 -0.96
CA LEU A 48 -1.96 -16.55 -1.18
C LEU A 48 -2.54 -17.13 0.11
N PRO A 49 -3.78 -16.81 0.48
CA PRO A 49 -4.37 -17.26 1.72
C PRO A 49 -4.96 -18.67 1.56
N ILE A 50 -5.11 -19.39 2.67
CA ILE A 50 -5.82 -20.69 2.65
C ILE A 50 -7.36 -20.51 2.62
N ASN A 51 -7.85 -19.34 3.01
CA ASN A 51 -9.28 -19.01 3.05
C ASN A 51 -9.52 -17.55 2.62
N SER A 52 -10.68 -17.29 2.01
CA SER A 52 -11.15 -15.92 1.78
C SER A 52 -11.41 -15.21 3.10
N SER A 53 -11.37 -13.88 3.09
CA SER A 53 -11.56 -13.07 4.29
C SER A 53 -12.34 -11.80 4.00
N LEU A 54 -13.08 -11.31 5.00
CA LEU A 54 -13.89 -10.10 4.91
C LEU A 54 -13.42 -9.08 5.94
N SER A 55 -13.41 -7.81 5.57
CA SER A 55 -13.07 -6.71 6.48
C SER A 55 -13.94 -5.47 6.26
N VAL A 56 -14.02 -4.65 7.30
CA VAL A 56 -14.57 -3.29 7.24
C VAL A 56 -13.45 -2.28 7.19
N THR A 57 -13.53 -1.36 6.25
CA THR A 57 -12.61 -0.25 6.03
C THR A 57 -12.94 0.94 6.95
N LEU A 58 -12.03 1.37 7.83
CA LEU A 58 -12.21 2.53 8.72
C LEU A 58 -11.84 3.84 8.07
N HIS A 59 -12.62 4.88 8.38
CA HIS A 59 -12.49 6.21 7.82
C HIS A 59 -11.10 6.86 8.02
N GLN A 60 -10.62 7.58 6.99
CA GLN A 60 -9.28 8.19 6.95
C GLN A 60 -9.10 9.39 7.88
N ASP A 61 -10.19 10.02 8.33
CA ASP A 61 -10.13 11.15 9.25
C ASP A 61 -9.48 10.79 10.59
N GLN A 62 -9.67 9.54 11.02
CA GLN A 62 -9.15 9.05 12.30
C GLN A 62 -7.78 8.39 12.11
N LEU A 63 -7.70 7.46 11.15
CA LEU A 63 -6.51 6.63 10.92
C LEU A 63 -6.14 6.65 9.44
N LYS A 64 -4.90 7.06 9.12
CA LYS A 64 -4.41 7.11 7.74
C LYS A 64 -2.89 6.93 7.65
N THR A 65 -2.49 6.42 6.49
CA THR A 65 -1.11 6.41 6.03
C THR A 65 -1.05 7.34 4.84
N THR A 66 -0.11 8.27 4.89
CA THR A 66 0.17 9.20 3.80
C THR A 66 1.49 8.81 3.18
N THR A 67 1.47 8.47 1.89
CA THR A 67 2.68 8.12 1.14
C THR A 67 2.87 9.12 0.00
N THR A 68 4.10 9.61 -0.13
CA THR A 68 4.53 10.46 -1.24
C THR A 68 5.62 9.70 -2.00
N ALA A 69 5.53 9.66 -3.32
CA ALA A 69 6.56 9.04 -4.15
C ALA A 69 7.00 10.01 -5.26
N VAL A 70 8.30 10.01 -5.53
CA VAL A 70 8.92 10.80 -6.60
C VAL A 70 9.80 9.87 -7.42
N ILE A 71 9.69 9.97 -8.73
CA ILE A 71 10.59 9.32 -9.69
C ILE A 71 11.49 10.38 -10.33
N SER A 72 12.78 10.08 -10.45
CA SER A 72 13.73 10.94 -11.16
C SER A 72 14.80 10.13 -11.87
N LYS A 73 15.31 10.66 -12.99
CA LYS A 73 16.48 10.12 -13.68
C LYS A 73 17.76 10.28 -12.85
N ASP A 74 17.79 11.28 -11.99
CA ASP A 74 18.97 11.63 -11.18
C ASP A 74 19.13 10.72 -9.95
N PHE A 75 18.10 9.92 -9.65
CA PHE A 75 18.16 8.95 -8.57
C PHE A 75 18.92 7.69 -9.03
N THR A 76 19.93 7.30 -8.24
CA THR A 76 20.79 6.14 -8.51
C THR A 76 20.22 4.83 -7.96
N GLU A 77 19.39 4.92 -6.92
CA GLU A 77 18.81 3.78 -6.22
C GLU A 77 17.37 4.05 -5.76
N ASP A 78 16.64 2.96 -5.46
CA ASP A 78 15.32 3.07 -4.85
C ASP A 78 15.48 3.26 -3.34
N ARG A 79 14.77 4.23 -2.76
CA ARG A 79 14.86 4.55 -1.32
C ARG A 79 13.47 4.74 -0.74
N ILE A 80 13.26 4.21 0.47
CA ILE A 80 11.96 4.29 1.15
C ILE A 80 12.20 4.76 2.59
N TRP A 81 11.44 5.76 3.03
CA TRP A 81 11.42 6.24 4.40
C TRP A 81 10.05 5.96 5.02
N LEU A 82 10.04 5.36 6.20
CA LEU A 82 8.85 5.14 7.02
C LEU A 82 8.99 5.91 8.33
N ASN A 83 8.06 6.83 8.61
CA ASN A 83 8.06 7.67 9.81
C ASN A 83 9.42 8.37 10.05
N GLY A 84 10.04 8.84 8.97
CA GLY A 84 11.33 9.54 9.00
C GLY A 84 12.58 8.65 9.11
N ARG A 85 12.42 7.32 9.21
CA ARG A 85 13.53 6.35 9.19
C ARG A 85 13.63 5.71 7.83
N GLU A 86 14.85 5.58 7.33
CA GLU A 86 15.09 4.88 6.07
C GLU A 86 14.97 3.37 6.28
N GLU A 87 14.24 2.72 5.38
CA GLU A 87 13.99 1.28 5.37
C GLU A 87 14.81 0.62 4.26
N ASP A 88 15.30 -0.59 4.52
CA ASP A 88 16.02 -1.37 3.52
C ASP A 88 15.06 -1.80 2.40
N VAL A 89 15.27 -1.28 1.19
CA VAL A 89 14.47 -1.62 0.01
C VAL A 89 14.75 -3.05 -0.46
N GLY A 90 15.84 -3.68 -0.02
CA GLY A 90 16.16 -5.09 -0.25
C GLY A 90 15.18 -6.08 0.41
N GLN A 91 14.32 -5.62 1.32
CA GLN A 91 13.31 -6.47 1.96
C GLN A 91 12.42 -7.17 0.90
N PRO A 92 12.23 -8.50 0.97
CA PRO A 92 11.54 -9.27 -0.07
C PRO A 92 10.15 -8.76 -0.44
N ARG A 93 9.39 -8.29 0.55
CA ARG A 93 8.03 -7.74 0.37
C ARG A 93 8.02 -6.41 -0.37
N LEU A 94 8.96 -5.50 -0.07
CA LEU A 94 9.12 -4.23 -0.78
C LEU A 94 9.57 -4.48 -2.22
N GLN A 95 10.54 -5.37 -2.42
CA GLN A 95 10.98 -5.78 -3.76
C GLN A 95 9.85 -6.39 -4.59
N ALA A 96 9.03 -7.26 -3.99
CA ALA A 96 7.90 -7.87 -4.69
C ALA A 96 6.87 -6.80 -5.14
N CYS A 97 6.52 -5.86 -4.26
CA CYS A 97 5.61 -4.76 -4.59
C CYS A 97 6.17 -3.86 -5.70
N LEU A 98 7.43 -3.42 -5.59
CA LEU A 98 8.11 -2.60 -6.60
C LEU A 98 8.23 -3.31 -7.95
N ARG A 99 8.55 -4.62 -7.92
CA ARG A 99 8.67 -5.43 -9.14
C ARG A 99 7.33 -5.55 -9.85
N GLU A 100 6.25 -5.83 -9.12
CA GLU A 100 4.93 -6.04 -9.73
C GLU A 100 4.38 -4.74 -10.32
N ILE A 101 4.48 -3.62 -9.62
CA ILE A 101 4.00 -2.34 -10.17
C ILE A 101 4.77 -1.92 -11.43
N ARG A 102 6.08 -2.17 -11.46
CA ARG A 102 6.92 -1.94 -12.66
C ARG A 102 6.57 -2.90 -13.79
N CYS A 103 6.21 -4.13 -13.48
CA CYS A 103 5.72 -5.11 -14.47
C CYS A 103 4.42 -4.63 -15.13
N LEU A 104 3.45 -4.20 -14.32
CA LEU A 104 2.18 -3.64 -14.82
C LEU A 104 2.40 -2.38 -15.68
N ALA A 105 3.28 -1.49 -15.23
CA ALA A 105 3.60 -0.28 -15.98
C ALA A 105 4.26 -0.57 -17.34
N ARG A 106 5.08 -1.64 -17.44
CA ARG A 106 5.63 -2.12 -18.73
C ARG A 106 4.58 -2.74 -19.64
N LYS A 107 3.66 -3.54 -19.09
CA LYS A 107 2.58 -4.17 -19.88
C LYS A 107 1.68 -3.14 -20.54
N ARG A 108 1.26 -2.08 -19.81
CA ARG A 108 0.48 -0.96 -20.38
C ARG A 108 1.16 -0.35 -21.59
N ARG A 109 2.48 -0.15 -21.52
CA ARG A 109 3.28 0.47 -22.57
C ARG A 109 3.27 -0.33 -23.88
N ASN A 110 3.33 -1.66 -23.80
CA ASN A 110 3.30 -2.51 -25.00
C ASN A 110 1.94 -2.49 -25.72
N SER A 111 0.86 -2.04 -25.04
CA SER A 111 -0.48 -1.95 -25.62
C SER A 111 -0.81 -0.57 -26.19
N ARG A 112 -0.03 0.47 -25.89
CA ARG A 112 -0.18 1.82 -26.44
C ARG A 112 0.98 2.11 -27.39
N ASP A 113 0.81 1.74 -28.65
CA ASP A 113 1.69 2.15 -29.75
C ASP A 113 1.74 3.69 -29.83
N GLY A 114 2.93 4.28 -29.74
CA GLY A 114 3.19 5.60 -30.33
C GLY A 114 3.67 6.75 -29.44
N ASP A 115 3.56 6.70 -28.10
CA ASP A 115 4.07 7.81 -27.28
C ASP A 115 5.55 7.61 -26.89
N PRO A 116 6.43 8.61 -27.12
CA PRO A 116 7.84 8.55 -26.70
C PRO A 116 7.92 8.41 -25.18
N LEU A 117 8.83 7.57 -24.68
CA LEU A 117 9.09 7.36 -23.25
C LEU A 117 9.09 8.70 -22.48
N PRO A 118 8.32 8.83 -21.38
CA PRO A 118 8.95 9.29 -20.17
C PRO A 118 9.91 8.18 -19.76
N SER A 119 11.17 8.51 -19.54
CA SER A 119 12.22 7.65 -18.96
C SER A 119 11.89 7.01 -17.61
N SER A 120 10.66 7.18 -17.11
CA SER A 120 10.18 6.92 -15.76
C SER A 120 10.36 5.47 -15.31
N LEU A 121 10.29 4.49 -16.20
CA LEU A 121 10.43 3.06 -15.83
C LEU A 121 11.87 2.63 -15.52
N SER A 122 12.86 3.37 -16.03
CA SER A 122 14.26 3.22 -15.63
C SER A 122 14.64 4.17 -14.50
N CYS A 123 13.79 5.15 -14.19
CA CYS A 123 13.99 6.06 -13.07
C CYS A 123 13.82 5.28 -11.77
N LYS A 124 14.71 5.58 -10.82
CA LYS A 124 14.56 5.08 -9.47
C LYS A 124 13.50 5.89 -8.74
N VAL A 125 12.97 5.32 -7.66
CA VAL A 125 11.89 5.93 -6.88
C VAL A 125 12.33 6.20 -5.45
N HIS A 126 12.04 7.41 -4.99
CA HIS A 126 12.13 7.78 -3.59
C HIS A 126 10.73 7.88 -3.01
N VAL A 127 10.46 7.17 -1.91
CA VAL A 127 9.14 7.12 -1.28
C VAL A 127 9.25 7.51 0.19
N ALA A 128 8.44 8.46 0.64
CA ALA A 128 8.30 8.78 2.05
C ALA A 128 6.88 8.46 2.51
N SER A 129 6.74 7.67 3.57
CA SER A 129 5.47 7.27 4.15
C SER A 129 5.41 7.62 5.63
N VAL A 130 4.30 8.21 6.05
CA VAL A 130 4.02 8.55 7.45
C VAL A 130 2.65 8.02 7.83
N ASN A 131 2.55 7.46 9.02
CA ASN A 131 1.28 7.02 9.59
C ASN A 131 0.96 7.78 10.88
N ASN A 132 -0.33 7.94 11.19
CA ASN A 132 -0.80 8.63 12.40
C ASN A 132 -1.30 7.64 13.48
N PHE A 133 -0.81 6.40 13.47
CA PHE A 133 -1.19 5.39 14.46
C PHE A 133 -0.53 5.64 15.81
N PRO A 134 -1.22 5.30 16.92
CA PRO A 134 -0.52 5.11 18.17
C PRO A 134 0.45 3.93 18.00
N THR A 135 1.77 4.19 18.03
CA THR A 135 2.83 3.18 17.84
C THR A 135 2.69 1.95 18.76
N ALA A 136 2.04 2.12 19.92
CA ALA A 136 1.80 1.08 20.92
C ALA A 136 0.58 0.18 20.63
N ALA A 137 -0.29 0.52 19.68
CA ALA A 137 -1.60 -0.14 19.53
C ALA A 137 -1.55 -1.49 18.79
N GLY A 138 -0.38 -1.93 18.29
CA GLY A 138 -0.24 -3.22 17.60
C GLY A 138 -1.09 -3.34 16.32
N LEU A 139 -1.63 -2.23 15.83
CA LEU A 139 -2.51 -2.19 14.68
C LEU A 139 -1.72 -2.47 13.40
N ALA A 140 -2.39 -3.09 12.43
CA ALA A 140 -1.87 -3.59 11.16
C ALA A 140 -1.28 -2.50 10.24
N SER A 141 -0.22 -1.82 10.70
CA SER A 141 0.47 -0.73 10.01
C SER A 141 1.02 -1.16 8.64
N SER A 142 1.29 -2.46 8.45
CA SER A 142 1.78 -2.99 7.18
C SER A 142 0.69 -3.00 6.10
N ALA A 143 -0.56 -3.30 6.43
CA ALA A 143 -1.63 -3.46 5.44
C ALA A 143 -1.85 -2.18 4.62
N ALA A 144 -2.29 -1.07 5.23
CA ALA A 144 -2.44 0.15 4.44
C ALA A 144 -1.14 0.90 4.19
N GLY A 145 -0.01 0.52 4.83
CA GLY A 145 1.32 0.89 4.33
C GLY A 145 1.54 0.41 2.90
N TYR A 146 1.38 -0.89 2.66
CA TYR A 146 1.54 -1.47 1.32
C TYR A 146 0.42 -1.09 0.34
N ALA A 147 -0.82 -0.91 0.82
CA ALA A 147 -1.90 -0.43 -0.05
C ALA A 147 -1.64 1.01 -0.51
N CYS A 148 -1.22 1.89 0.40
CA CYS A 148 -0.86 3.27 0.08
C CYS A 148 0.37 3.34 -0.83
N LEU A 149 1.37 2.49 -0.61
CA LEU A 149 2.53 2.35 -1.50
C LEU A 149 2.10 1.92 -2.91
N ALA A 150 1.34 0.83 -3.04
CA ALA A 150 0.88 0.31 -4.32
C ALA A 150 0.07 1.36 -5.09
N TYR A 151 -0.87 2.01 -4.41
CA TYR A 151 -1.69 3.08 -4.99
C TYR A 151 -0.84 4.26 -5.45
N THR A 152 0.05 4.77 -4.61
CA THR A 152 0.89 5.94 -4.93
C THR A 152 1.81 5.64 -6.12
N LEU A 153 2.45 4.46 -6.12
CA LEU A 153 3.29 4.05 -7.23
C LEU A 153 2.50 3.84 -8.52
N ALA A 154 1.27 3.31 -8.44
CA ALA A 154 0.39 3.21 -9.60
C ALA A 154 0.09 4.59 -10.19
N ARG A 155 -0.17 5.60 -9.36
CA ARG A 155 -0.38 6.98 -9.84
C ARG A 155 0.87 7.54 -10.50
N VAL A 156 2.04 7.35 -9.89
CA VAL A 156 3.32 7.85 -10.42
C VAL A 156 3.74 7.15 -11.71
N TYR A 157 3.49 5.85 -11.84
CA TYR A 157 3.79 5.08 -13.04
C TYR A 157 2.66 5.05 -14.08
N GLY A 158 1.51 5.65 -13.78
CA GLY A 158 0.32 5.61 -14.63
C GLY A 158 -0.21 4.18 -14.83
N VAL A 159 -0.36 3.41 -13.76
CA VAL A 159 -1.01 2.09 -13.79
C VAL A 159 -2.48 2.28 -13.42
N GLU A 160 -3.39 1.84 -14.30
CA GLU A 160 -4.85 1.96 -14.14
C GLU A 160 -5.53 0.59 -13.88
N SER A 161 -4.77 -0.51 -13.93
CA SER A 161 -5.27 -1.85 -13.65
C SER A 161 -5.51 -2.07 -12.15
N ASP A 162 -6.17 -3.18 -11.82
CA ASP A 162 -6.32 -3.62 -10.43
C ASP A 162 -4.95 -3.76 -9.74
N LEU A 163 -4.86 -3.22 -8.52
CA LEU A 163 -3.66 -3.18 -7.69
C LEU A 163 -3.68 -4.23 -6.57
N SER A 164 -4.74 -5.05 -6.50
CA SER A 164 -4.92 -6.07 -5.47
C SER A 164 -3.70 -6.98 -5.35
N GLU A 165 -3.17 -7.47 -6.47
CA GLU A 165 -1.97 -8.31 -6.49
C GLU A 165 -0.73 -7.57 -6.00
N VAL A 166 -0.52 -6.32 -6.45
CA VAL A 166 0.63 -5.49 -6.04
C VAL A 166 0.63 -5.30 -4.53
N ALA A 167 -0.53 -4.94 -3.96
CA ALA A 167 -0.69 -4.75 -2.52
C ALA A 167 -0.51 -6.08 -1.76
N ARG A 168 -1.14 -7.16 -2.23
CA ARG A 168 -1.07 -8.51 -1.62
C ARG A 168 0.36 -9.03 -1.52
N ARG A 169 1.16 -8.87 -2.59
CA ARG A 169 2.58 -9.27 -2.64
C ARG A 169 3.43 -8.56 -1.59
N GLY A 170 3.05 -7.35 -1.21
CA GLY A 170 3.68 -6.60 -0.12
C GLY A 170 3.20 -7.06 1.26
N SER A 171 1.88 -7.11 1.45
CA SER A 171 1.25 -7.65 2.66
C SER A 171 -0.13 -8.18 2.29
N GLY A 172 -0.44 -9.43 2.62
CA GLY A 172 -1.65 -10.10 2.11
C GLY A 172 -2.94 -9.30 2.32
N SER A 173 -3.17 -8.82 3.56
CA SER A 173 -4.35 -8.02 3.90
C SER A 173 -4.37 -6.60 3.30
N ALA A 174 -3.26 -6.12 2.72
CA ALA A 174 -3.19 -4.80 2.10
C ALA A 174 -4.15 -4.65 0.91
N CYS A 175 -4.41 -5.72 0.16
CA CYS A 175 -5.33 -5.67 -0.98
C CYS A 175 -6.72 -5.17 -0.60
N ARG A 176 -7.21 -5.50 0.62
CA ARG A 176 -8.51 -5.04 1.09
C ARG A 176 -8.56 -3.54 1.41
N SER A 177 -7.41 -2.91 1.64
CA SER A 177 -7.32 -1.46 1.93
C SER A 177 -7.29 -0.61 0.64
N LEU A 178 -7.52 -1.23 -0.52
CA LEU A 178 -7.68 -0.51 -1.79
C LEU A 178 -9.13 -0.03 -1.98
N TYR A 179 -10.08 -0.52 -1.18
CA TYR A 179 -11.51 -0.26 -1.30
C TYR A 179 -12.13 0.19 0.03
N GLY A 180 -13.12 1.09 -0.06
CA GLY A 180 -13.90 1.57 1.08
C GLY A 180 -15.05 0.62 1.46
N GLY A 181 -15.65 0.82 2.63
CA GLY A 181 -16.79 0.03 3.09
C GLY A 181 -16.43 -1.40 3.50
N PHE A 182 -17.14 -2.38 2.96
CA PHE A 182 -16.93 -3.80 3.24
C PHE A 182 -16.18 -4.44 2.07
N VAL A 183 -15.09 -5.15 2.38
CA VAL A 183 -14.16 -5.66 1.36
C VAL A 183 -13.81 -7.10 1.63
N GLU A 184 -13.99 -7.93 0.62
CA GLU A 184 -13.62 -9.35 0.60
C GLU A 184 -12.26 -9.50 -0.09
N TRP A 185 -11.32 -10.24 0.51
CA TRP A 185 -10.19 -10.81 -0.21
C TRP A 185 -10.52 -12.25 -0.55
N GLN A 186 -10.63 -12.50 -1.86
CA GLN A 186 -10.88 -13.80 -2.41
C GLN A 186 -9.59 -14.62 -2.41
N MET A 187 -9.65 -15.86 -1.92
CA MET A 187 -8.46 -16.71 -1.89
C MET A 187 -7.94 -17.07 -3.28
N GLY A 188 -8.81 -17.03 -4.30
CA GLY A 188 -8.51 -17.51 -5.64
C GLY A 188 -8.31 -19.03 -5.67
N GLU A 189 -8.29 -19.61 -6.86
CA GLU A 189 -8.06 -21.04 -7.10
C GLU A 189 -6.85 -21.26 -8.02
N GLN A 190 -6.47 -20.25 -8.81
CA GLN A 190 -5.33 -20.33 -9.71
C GLN A 190 -4.00 -20.36 -8.95
N ALA A 191 -3.10 -21.22 -9.40
CA ALA A 191 -1.77 -21.39 -8.82
C ALA A 191 -0.87 -20.16 -9.02
N ASP A 192 -1.10 -19.38 -10.08
CA ASP A 192 -0.39 -18.11 -10.31
C ASP A 192 -0.93 -16.96 -9.44
N GLY A 193 -2.04 -17.19 -8.74
CA GLY A 193 -2.66 -16.23 -7.83
C GLY A 193 -3.36 -15.05 -8.51
N LYS A 194 -3.60 -15.09 -9.82
CA LYS A 194 -4.22 -13.96 -10.55
C LYS A 194 -5.67 -13.69 -10.17
N ASP A 195 -6.37 -14.68 -9.64
CA ASP A 195 -7.74 -14.58 -9.13
C ASP A 195 -7.83 -14.34 -7.61
N SER A 196 -6.69 -14.27 -6.90
CA SER A 196 -6.68 -13.90 -5.49
C SER A 196 -6.64 -12.38 -5.30
N ILE A 197 -7.81 -11.75 -5.45
CA ILE A 197 -7.98 -10.30 -5.47
C ILE A 197 -8.92 -9.79 -4.38
N ALA A 198 -8.91 -8.48 -4.15
CA ALA A 198 -9.87 -7.83 -3.27
C ALA A 198 -11.06 -7.30 -4.07
N ARG A 199 -12.27 -7.46 -3.51
CA ARG A 199 -13.52 -6.99 -4.09
C ARG A 199 -14.33 -6.23 -3.05
N GLN A 200 -14.83 -5.06 -3.42
CA GLN A 200 -15.80 -4.35 -2.61
C GLN A 200 -17.12 -5.12 -2.57
N VAL A 201 -17.56 -5.48 -1.37
CA VAL A 201 -18.85 -6.14 -1.11
C VAL A 201 -19.96 -5.11 -0.96
N ALA A 202 -19.67 -4.02 -0.24
CA ALA A 202 -20.59 -2.90 -0.07
C ALA A 202 -19.82 -1.59 0.17
N PRO A 203 -20.29 -0.45 -0.36
CA PRO A 203 -19.63 0.84 -0.14
C PRO A 203 -19.76 1.31 1.31
N GLU A 204 -18.99 2.32 1.71
CA GLU A 204 -19.06 2.92 3.05
C GLU A 204 -20.46 3.48 3.38
N SER A 205 -21.19 3.95 2.36
CA SER A 205 -22.55 4.46 2.49
C SER A 205 -23.60 3.38 2.73
N HIS A 206 -23.24 2.10 2.65
CA HIS A 206 -24.17 1.00 2.86
C HIS A 206 -24.64 0.87 4.32
N TRP A 207 -23.75 1.18 5.27
CA TRP A 207 -24.05 1.09 6.70
C TRP A 207 -23.46 2.29 7.48
N PRO A 208 -24.01 3.49 7.28
CA PRO A 208 -23.45 4.73 7.84
C PRO A 208 -23.56 4.82 9.37
N GLU A 209 -24.40 4.00 10.01
CA GLU A 209 -24.55 3.92 11.47
C GLU A 209 -23.48 3.06 12.14
N LEU A 210 -22.75 2.22 11.38
CA LEU A 210 -21.72 1.35 11.94
C LEU A 210 -20.62 2.20 12.61
N ARG A 211 -20.26 1.84 13.85
CA ARG A 211 -19.18 2.47 14.60
C ARG A 211 -18.20 1.40 15.04
N VAL A 212 -16.91 1.76 15.04
CA VAL A 212 -15.82 0.88 15.49
C VAL A 212 -15.11 1.59 16.63
N LEU A 213 -15.03 0.90 17.77
CA LEU A 213 -14.33 1.35 18.97
C LEU A 213 -13.08 0.50 19.16
N ILE A 214 -11.93 1.17 19.30
CA ILE A 214 -10.63 0.53 19.39
C ILE A 214 -10.12 0.72 20.81
N LEU A 215 -10.08 -0.35 21.58
CA LEU A 215 -9.56 -0.34 22.94
C LEU A 215 -8.09 -0.77 22.93
N VAL A 216 -7.18 0.20 23.10
CA VAL A 216 -5.75 -0.07 23.20
C VAL A 216 -5.44 -0.56 24.61
N VAL A 217 -5.05 -1.83 24.72
CA VAL A 217 -4.69 -2.46 25.99
C VAL A 217 -3.17 -2.45 26.18
N SER A 218 -2.69 -2.25 27.41
CA SER A 218 -1.28 -2.41 27.75
C SER A 218 -0.91 -3.89 27.78
N GLY A 219 -0.02 -4.33 26.89
CA GLY A 219 0.52 -5.69 26.87
C GLY A 219 2.00 -5.72 27.27
N VAL A 220 2.40 -6.72 28.07
CA VAL A 220 3.80 -7.00 28.39
C VAL A 220 4.33 -8.00 27.35
N GLY A 221 5.06 -7.51 26.34
CA GLY A 221 5.75 -8.33 25.33
C GLY A 221 4.91 -8.65 24.08
N ARG A 222 5.54 -8.54 22.90
CA ARG A 222 5.00 -9.11 21.65
C ARG A 222 5.40 -10.58 21.59
N VAL A 223 4.42 -11.49 21.49
CA VAL A 223 4.69 -12.80 20.89
C VAL A 223 4.84 -12.57 19.40
N GLU A 224 6.06 -12.70 18.89
CA GLU A 224 6.33 -12.70 17.46
C GLU A 224 5.63 -13.91 16.84
N GLN A 225 4.70 -13.68 15.91
CA GLN A 225 4.08 -14.78 15.17
C GLN A 225 5.17 -15.42 14.31
N GLN A 226 5.73 -16.53 14.77
CA GLN A 226 6.66 -17.33 13.98
C GLN A 226 5.94 -17.94 12.77
N PRO A 227 6.61 -18.01 11.61
CA PRO A 227 6.08 -18.74 10.46
C PRO A 227 6.17 -20.24 10.78
N GLY A 228 5.02 -20.93 10.94
CA GLY A 228 4.97 -22.39 10.88
C GLY A 228 4.53 -23.16 12.13
N GLY A 229 3.98 -22.52 13.17
CA GLY A 229 3.44 -23.25 14.32
C GLY A 229 1.98 -23.67 14.12
N LEU A 230 1.72 -24.95 13.82
CA LEU A 230 0.42 -25.58 14.07
C LEU A 230 0.11 -25.43 15.57
N CYS A 231 -0.96 -24.72 15.93
CA CYS A 231 -1.46 -24.75 17.30
C CYS A 231 -2.08 -26.13 17.59
N PRO A 232 -1.90 -26.67 18.81
CA PRO A 232 -2.43 -27.97 19.21
C PRO A 232 -3.96 -28.00 19.29
#